data_AF-A0A2V7VFY2-F1
#
_entry.id   AF-A0A2V7VFY2-F1
#
_cell.length_a   1.000
_cell.length_b   1.000
_cell.length_c   1.000
_cell.angle_alpha   90.00
_cell.angle_beta   90.00
_cell.angle_gamma   90.00
#
_symmetry.space_group_name_H-M   'P 1'
#
loop_
_entity.id
_entity.type
_entity.pdbx_description
1 polymer ?
#
loop_
_entity_poly.entity_id
_entity_poly.type
_entity_poly.pdbx_seq_one_letter_code
_entity_poly.pdbx_strand_id
1 'polypeptide(L)'
;MTLPAPEGRRGFLRGLLAVGAAPGVRPAGAPSPVASPSPAGGAEERAFWRQTLARVARPVLESLAANRLRAKMPVECPAGRIDERRPVTHLEAVGRTLAGVAPWLESEAGDAEAGQLAQWARAGLEHVTDPAAPDHLSFTAGRQCLVDAAFLAEGLLRAPKQLWQALPSPAQGRLVEAMASTRSIEPGRNNWLLFSAMVETFLASSGAQWRPEPVETALRSH
;
A
#
# COMPACT_ATOMS: atom_id res chain seq x y z
N MET A 1 -19.23 -20.44 -33.60
CA MET A 1 -18.17 -19.43 -33.46
C MET A 1 -18.21 -18.95 -32.01
N THR A 2 -17.48 -19.64 -31.14
CA THR A 2 -17.51 -19.48 -29.68
C THR A 2 -16.30 -18.64 -29.26
N LEU A 3 -16.55 -17.52 -28.59
CA LEU A 3 -15.50 -16.65 -28.05
C LEU A 3 -14.83 -17.34 -26.84
N PRO A 4 -13.50 -17.29 -26.68
CA PRO A 4 -12.83 -17.86 -25.52
C PRO A 4 -13.06 -17.00 -24.27
N ALA A 5 -13.14 -17.67 -23.11
CA ALA A 5 -13.32 -17.08 -21.79
C ALA A 5 -12.08 -16.29 -21.31
N PRO A 6 -12.24 -15.28 -20.44
CA PRO A 6 -11.12 -14.47 -19.97
C PRO A 6 -10.20 -15.28 -19.04
N GLU A 7 -8.90 -15.24 -19.34
CA GLU A 7 -7.87 -15.92 -18.55
C GLU A 7 -7.74 -15.29 -17.16
N GLY A 8 -8.06 -16.07 -16.13
CA GLY A 8 -7.83 -15.69 -14.73
C GLY A 8 -6.34 -15.72 -14.36
N ARG A 9 -6.00 -15.00 -13.28
CA ARG A 9 -4.65 -14.77 -12.70
C ARG A 9 -3.72 -16.00 -12.54
N ARG A 10 -4.21 -17.23 -12.76
CA ARG A 10 -3.43 -18.48 -12.67
C ARG A 10 -2.58 -18.78 -13.93
N GLY A 11 -2.83 -18.10 -15.06
CA GLY A 11 -2.03 -18.25 -16.28
C GLY A 11 -0.62 -17.63 -16.18
N PHE A 12 -0.47 -16.55 -15.41
CA PHE A 12 0.77 -15.77 -15.32
C PHE A 12 1.93 -16.54 -14.66
N LEU A 13 1.65 -17.54 -13.81
CA LEU A 13 2.67 -18.26 -13.02
C LEU A 13 3.17 -19.57 -13.65
N ARG A 14 2.74 -19.94 -14.87
CA ARG A 14 3.14 -21.21 -15.52
C ARG A 14 4.25 -21.07 -16.57
N GLY A 15 4.76 -19.86 -16.81
CA GLY A 15 5.67 -19.56 -17.93
C GLY A 15 7.17 -19.63 -17.64
N LEU A 16 7.62 -20.26 -16.54
CA LEU A 16 9.05 -20.45 -16.27
C LEU A 16 9.28 -21.88 -15.82
N LEU A 17 9.80 -22.72 -16.72
CA LEU A 17 10.69 -23.87 -16.46
C LEU A 17 10.81 -24.70 -17.77
N ALA A 18 11.77 -24.36 -18.63
CA ALA A 18 12.39 -25.31 -19.57
C ALA A 18 13.61 -24.70 -20.27
N VAL A 19 14.81 -24.91 -19.73
CA VAL A 19 16.02 -25.05 -20.56
C VAL A 19 16.84 -26.20 -19.96
N GLY A 20 16.89 -27.31 -20.68
CA GLY A 20 17.80 -28.41 -20.39
C GLY A 20 19.04 -28.34 -21.28
N ALA A 21 20.20 -28.55 -20.66
CA ALA A 21 21.42 -29.00 -21.34
C ALA A 21 22.22 -29.85 -20.34
N ALA A 22 22.63 -31.05 -20.77
CA ALA A 22 23.28 -32.07 -19.93
C ALA A 22 24.69 -31.65 -19.47
N PRO A 23 25.14 -32.05 -18.25
CA PRO A 23 26.47 -31.69 -17.76
C PRO A 23 27.52 -32.77 -18.09
N GLY A 24 28.70 -32.29 -18.53
CA GLY A 24 29.96 -33.01 -18.35
C GLY A 24 30.37 -33.01 -16.87
N VAL A 25 30.89 -34.15 -16.42
CA VAL A 25 31.24 -34.43 -15.02
C VAL A 25 32.31 -33.45 -14.50
N ARG A 26 32.03 -32.78 -13.36
CA ARG A 26 33.01 -32.06 -12.53
C ARG A 26 33.09 -32.73 -11.16
N PRO A 27 34.29 -32.81 -10.54
CA PRO A 27 34.49 -33.49 -9.27
C PRO A 27 33.81 -32.75 -8.11
N ALA A 28 33.23 -33.51 -7.20
CA ALA A 28 32.52 -33.02 -6.02
C ALA A 28 33.50 -32.49 -4.97
N GLY A 29 33.25 -31.27 -4.45
CA GLY A 29 33.84 -30.84 -3.18
C GLY A 29 34.28 -29.39 -3.02
N ALA A 30 34.25 -28.55 -4.06
CA ALA A 30 34.57 -27.12 -3.90
C ALA A 30 33.28 -26.27 -3.86
N PRO A 31 33.02 -25.48 -2.79
CA PRO A 31 31.98 -24.47 -2.85
C PRO A 31 32.35 -23.47 -3.94
N SER A 32 31.46 -23.29 -4.90
CA SER A 32 31.62 -22.25 -5.91
C SER A 32 31.57 -20.89 -5.20
N PRO A 33 32.47 -19.93 -5.51
CA PRO A 33 32.28 -18.57 -5.05
C PRO A 33 30.93 -18.10 -5.57
N VAL A 34 30.03 -17.73 -4.66
CA VAL A 34 28.78 -17.06 -5.01
C VAL A 34 29.20 -15.80 -5.75
N ALA A 35 28.99 -15.78 -7.06
CA ALA A 35 29.30 -14.63 -7.88
C ALA A 35 28.50 -13.43 -7.33
N SER A 36 29.21 -12.41 -6.85
CA SER A 36 28.59 -11.11 -6.57
C SER A 36 27.94 -10.62 -7.88
N PRO A 37 26.69 -10.15 -7.86
CA PRO A 37 26.05 -9.68 -9.08
C PRO A 37 26.85 -8.50 -9.65
N SER A 38 27.21 -8.61 -10.93
CA SER A 38 27.88 -7.56 -11.71
C SER A 38 27.05 -6.26 -11.68
N PRO A 39 27.69 -5.07 -11.79
CA PRO A 39 27.01 -3.77 -11.69
C PRO A 39 25.96 -3.49 -12.78
N ALA A 40 25.86 -4.34 -13.80
CA ALA A 40 24.77 -4.30 -14.78
C ALA A 40 23.44 -4.84 -14.22
N GLY A 41 23.45 -5.72 -13.22
CA GLY A 41 22.23 -6.33 -12.65
C GLY A 41 21.42 -5.38 -11.77
N GLY A 42 22.07 -4.57 -10.93
CA GLY A 42 21.36 -3.74 -9.95
C GLY A 42 20.50 -2.62 -10.55
N ALA A 43 20.97 -1.98 -11.63
CA ALA A 43 20.23 -0.90 -12.28
C ALA A 43 19.01 -1.40 -13.08
N GLU A 44 19.18 -2.51 -13.80
CA GLU A 44 18.10 -3.17 -14.56
C GLU A 44 17.05 -3.78 -13.62
N GLU A 45 17.48 -4.46 -12.55
CA GLU A 45 16.60 -4.99 -11.50
C GLU A 45 15.79 -3.86 -10.84
N ARG A 46 16.45 -2.74 -10.50
CA ARG A 46 15.77 -1.57 -9.93
C ARG A 46 14.77 -0.97 -10.91
N ALA A 47 15.10 -0.89 -12.19
CA ALA A 47 14.17 -0.42 -13.22
C ALA A 47 12.95 -1.35 -13.34
N PHE A 48 13.17 -2.67 -13.32
CA PHE A 48 12.10 -3.66 -13.34
C PHE A 48 11.16 -3.52 -12.13
N TRP A 49 11.70 -3.37 -10.91
CA TRP A 49 10.87 -3.21 -9.71
C TRP A 49 10.11 -1.88 -9.70
N ARG A 50 10.73 -0.78 -10.14
CA ARG A 50 10.03 0.51 -10.31
C ARG A 50 8.87 0.40 -11.30
N GLN A 51 9.12 -0.17 -12.47
CA GLN A 51 8.09 -0.36 -13.49
C GLN A 51 6.95 -1.25 -12.98
N THR A 52 7.27 -2.31 -12.24
CA THR A 52 6.28 -3.21 -11.65
C THR A 52 5.45 -2.49 -10.59
N LEU A 53 6.09 -1.74 -9.69
CA LEU A 53 5.43 -0.97 -8.65
C LEU A 53 4.51 0.11 -9.25
N ALA A 54 4.99 0.84 -10.26
CA ALA A 54 4.19 1.81 -11.00
C ALA A 54 2.99 1.14 -11.68
N ARG A 55 3.17 0.00 -12.35
CA ARG A 55 2.07 -0.73 -13.00
C ARG A 55 0.94 -1.09 -12.03
N VAL A 56 1.27 -1.44 -10.79
CA VAL A 56 0.29 -1.78 -9.75
C VAL A 56 -0.33 -0.53 -9.13
N ALA A 57 0.47 0.50 -8.84
CA ALA A 57 0.02 1.70 -8.13
C ALA A 57 -0.79 2.66 -9.01
N ARG A 58 -0.41 2.82 -10.28
CA ARG A 58 -1.02 3.78 -11.22
C ARG A 58 -2.55 3.70 -11.30
N PRO A 59 -3.20 2.55 -11.55
CA PRO A 59 -4.66 2.52 -11.69
C PRO A 59 -5.40 2.96 -10.41
N VAL A 60 -4.82 2.73 -9.23
CA VAL A 60 -5.37 3.18 -7.95
C VAL A 60 -5.18 4.69 -7.80
N LEU A 61 -3.93 5.17 -7.90
CA LEU A 61 -3.61 6.57 -7.63
C LEU A 61 -4.20 7.52 -8.68
N GLU A 62 -4.17 7.16 -9.96
CA GLU A 62 -4.77 7.96 -11.03
C GLU A 62 -6.29 8.07 -10.87
N SER A 63 -6.96 6.96 -10.51
CA SER A 63 -8.41 6.97 -10.27
C SER A 63 -8.77 7.79 -9.04
N LEU A 64 -7.96 7.70 -7.99
CA LEU A 64 -8.15 8.45 -6.74
C LEU A 64 -7.93 9.95 -6.94
N ALA A 65 -6.89 10.34 -7.68
CA ALA A 65 -6.64 11.72 -8.07
C ALA A 65 -7.77 12.29 -8.94
N ALA A 66 -8.44 11.45 -9.73
CA ALA A 66 -9.61 11.83 -10.52
C ALA A 66 -10.94 11.77 -9.75
N ASN A 67 -10.93 11.44 -8.46
CA ASN A 67 -12.13 11.28 -7.62
C ASN A 67 -13.12 10.25 -8.19
N ARG A 68 -12.59 9.15 -8.72
CA ARG A 68 -13.33 8.07 -9.40
C ARG A 68 -12.89 6.67 -8.99
N LEU A 69 -12.11 6.50 -7.93
CA LEU A 69 -11.65 5.19 -7.45
C LEU A 69 -12.84 4.26 -7.15
N ARG A 70 -13.85 4.72 -6.42
CA ARG A 70 -15.03 3.90 -6.09
C ARG A 70 -15.85 3.53 -7.33
N ALA A 71 -15.87 4.41 -8.33
CA ALA A 71 -16.56 4.19 -9.59
C ALA A 71 -15.80 3.23 -10.53
N LYS A 72 -14.46 3.30 -10.54
CA LYS A 72 -13.61 2.53 -11.46
C LYS A 72 -13.09 1.22 -10.89
N MET A 73 -12.93 1.11 -9.58
CA MET A 73 -12.39 -0.08 -8.94
C MET A 73 -13.52 -1.01 -8.50
N PRO A 74 -13.72 -2.15 -9.18
CA PRO A 74 -14.73 -3.11 -8.78
C PRO A 74 -14.39 -3.74 -7.43
N VAL A 75 -15.44 -4.19 -6.74
CA VAL A 75 -15.29 -4.91 -5.47
C VAL A 75 -15.19 -6.40 -5.78
N GLU A 76 -13.99 -6.96 -5.61
CA GLU A 76 -13.70 -8.37 -5.84
C GLU A 76 -13.71 -9.14 -4.50
N CYS A 77 -14.60 -10.12 -4.37
CA CYS A 77 -14.67 -11.00 -3.20
C CYS A 77 -15.34 -12.34 -3.54
N PRO A 78 -15.20 -13.37 -2.67
CA PRO A 78 -16.01 -14.58 -2.80
C PRO A 78 -17.51 -14.28 -2.88
N ALA A 79 -18.26 -15.16 -3.55
CA ALA A 79 -19.70 -15.02 -3.71
C ALA A 79 -20.41 -14.89 -2.34
N GLY A 80 -21.39 -14.00 -2.26
CA GLY A 80 -22.16 -13.73 -1.04
C GLY A 80 -21.48 -12.81 -0.01
N ARG A 81 -20.27 -12.28 -0.27
CA ARG A 81 -19.53 -11.41 0.66
C ARG A 81 -19.46 -9.94 0.22
N ILE A 82 -20.21 -9.57 -0.82
CA ILE A 82 -20.08 -8.25 -1.46
C ILE A 82 -20.42 -7.10 -0.51
N ASP A 83 -21.45 -7.26 0.32
CA ASP A 83 -21.92 -6.22 1.23
C ASP A 83 -20.96 -6.01 2.40
N GLU A 84 -20.25 -7.06 2.83
CA GLU A 84 -19.18 -6.95 3.82
C GLU A 84 -17.91 -6.32 3.25
N ARG A 85 -17.61 -6.59 1.97
CA ARG A 85 -16.36 -6.15 1.34
C ARG A 85 -16.42 -4.70 0.84
N ARG A 86 -17.57 -4.30 0.31
CA ARG A 86 -17.78 -2.98 -0.31
C ARG A 86 -17.40 -1.80 0.60
N PRO A 87 -17.66 -1.81 1.92
CA PRO A 87 -17.36 -0.66 2.78
C PRO A 87 -15.86 -0.47 3.08
N VAL A 88 -15.03 -1.51 2.91
CA VAL A 88 -13.62 -1.50 3.35
C VAL A 88 -12.62 -1.58 2.19
N THR A 89 -13.01 -2.14 1.04
CA THR A 89 -12.06 -2.49 -0.02
C THR A 89 -11.29 -1.31 -0.62
N HIS A 90 -11.87 -0.11 -0.62
CA HIS A 90 -11.23 1.07 -1.21
C HIS A 90 -10.20 1.67 -0.26
N LEU A 91 -10.45 1.68 1.05
CA LEU A 91 -9.46 2.12 2.03
C LEU A 91 -8.29 1.13 2.06
N GLU A 92 -8.56 -0.17 1.96
CA GLU A 92 -7.53 -1.20 1.80
C GLU A 92 -6.63 -0.93 0.58
N ALA A 93 -7.23 -0.63 -0.57
CA ALA A 93 -6.48 -0.33 -1.79
C ALA A 93 -5.59 0.92 -1.61
N VAL A 94 -6.15 2.00 -1.05
CA VAL A 94 -5.40 3.24 -0.81
C VAL A 94 -4.26 3.01 0.17
N GLY A 95 -4.54 2.46 1.35
CA GLY A 95 -3.55 2.25 2.41
C GLY A 95 -2.40 1.36 1.95
N ARG A 96 -2.70 0.21 1.33
CA ARG A 96 -1.68 -0.73 0.85
C ARG A 96 -0.85 -0.16 -0.30
N THR A 97 -1.48 0.54 -1.25
CA THR A 97 -0.76 1.17 -2.35
C THR A 97 0.20 2.23 -1.82
N LEU A 98 -0.26 3.11 -0.92
CA LEU A 98 0.59 4.17 -0.37
C LEU A 98 1.72 3.63 0.52
N ALA A 99 1.46 2.61 1.35
CA ALA A 99 2.51 1.92 2.10
C ALA A 99 3.61 1.35 1.18
N GLY A 100 3.21 0.75 0.05
CA GLY A 100 4.13 0.15 -0.90
C GLY A 100 4.97 1.16 -1.69
N VAL A 101 4.38 2.29 -2.10
CA VAL A 101 5.11 3.30 -2.90
C VAL A 101 5.90 4.30 -2.06
N ALA A 102 5.52 4.52 -0.80
CA ALA A 102 6.07 5.59 0.03
C ALA A 102 7.61 5.69 0.04
N PRO A 103 8.39 4.60 0.24
CA PRO A 103 9.85 4.70 0.23
C PRO A 103 10.42 5.19 -1.10
N TRP A 104 9.80 4.80 -2.22
CA TRP A 104 10.21 5.25 -3.55
C TRP A 104 9.89 6.74 -3.73
N LEU A 105 8.68 7.16 -3.36
CA LEU A 105 8.27 8.56 -3.44
C LEU A 105 9.22 9.47 -2.64
N GLU A 106 9.53 9.08 -1.40
CA GLU A 106 10.37 9.89 -0.51
C GLU A 106 11.83 9.96 -0.97
N SER A 107 12.39 8.85 -1.45
CA SER A 107 13.82 8.77 -1.82
C SER A 107 14.15 9.31 -3.21
N GLU A 108 13.18 9.35 -4.14
CA GLU A 108 13.37 9.77 -5.53
C GLU A 108 12.47 10.95 -5.93
N ALA A 109 12.38 11.99 -5.10
CA ALA A 109 11.54 13.15 -5.39
C ALA A 109 11.85 13.89 -6.73
N GLY A 110 13.00 13.63 -7.36
CA GLY A 110 13.37 14.16 -8.68
C GLY A 110 13.03 13.23 -9.87
N ASP A 111 12.55 12.01 -9.62
CA ASP A 111 12.07 11.10 -10.66
C ASP A 111 10.67 11.51 -11.12
N ALA A 112 10.46 11.56 -12.44
CA ALA A 112 9.20 12.05 -13.01
C ALA A 112 8.00 11.13 -12.69
N GLU A 113 8.21 9.81 -12.67
CA GLU A 113 7.13 8.86 -12.37
C GLU A 113 6.78 8.89 -10.88
N ALA A 114 7.79 8.87 -10.00
CA ALA A 114 7.58 9.04 -8.55
C ALA A 114 6.90 10.37 -8.23
N GLY A 115 7.35 11.47 -8.86
CA GLY A 115 6.73 12.79 -8.70
C GLY A 115 5.25 12.80 -9.10
N GLN A 116 4.90 12.18 -10.23
CA GLN A 116 3.52 12.06 -10.68
C GLN A 116 2.67 11.22 -9.72
N LEU A 117 3.19 10.09 -9.25
CA LEU A 117 2.50 9.22 -8.29
C LEU A 117 2.27 9.94 -6.96
N ALA A 118 3.26 10.71 -6.47
CA ALA A 118 3.13 11.50 -5.25
C ALA A 118 2.07 12.61 -5.40
N GLN A 119 2.02 13.29 -6.55
CA GLN A 119 0.97 14.27 -6.84
C GLN A 119 -0.43 13.64 -6.82
N TRP A 120 -0.60 12.50 -7.49
CA TRP A 120 -1.87 11.78 -7.48
C TRP A 120 -2.26 11.26 -6.10
N ALA A 121 -1.29 10.74 -5.34
CA ALA A 121 -1.50 10.32 -3.97
C ALA A 121 -2.02 11.45 -3.09
N ARG A 122 -1.41 12.65 -3.16
CA ARG A 122 -1.86 13.81 -2.40
C ARG A 122 -3.26 14.27 -2.80
N ALA A 123 -3.53 14.46 -4.09
CA ALA A 123 -4.87 14.83 -4.57
C ALA A 123 -5.92 13.79 -4.14
N GLY A 124 -5.55 12.52 -4.18
CA GLY A 124 -6.41 11.45 -3.72
C GLY A 124 -6.66 11.44 -2.21
N LEU A 125 -5.65 11.72 -1.39
CA LEU A 125 -5.78 11.85 0.06
C LEU A 125 -6.73 12.99 0.47
N GLU A 126 -6.79 14.06 -0.33
CA GLU A 126 -7.77 15.13 -0.14
C GLU A 126 -9.20 14.63 -0.37
N HIS A 127 -9.44 13.83 -1.41
CA HIS A 127 -10.75 13.28 -1.74
C HIS A 127 -11.23 12.22 -0.74
N VAL A 128 -10.37 11.29 -0.32
CA VAL A 128 -10.80 10.21 0.60
C VAL A 128 -11.21 10.72 1.98
N THR A 129 -10.73 11.91 2.36
CA THR A 129 -11.02 12.55 3.65
C THR A 129 -12.07 13.66 3.56
N ASP A 130 -12.49 14.07 2.36
CA ASP A 130 -13.51 15.11 2.17
C ASP A 130 -14.93 14.48 2.15
N PRO A 131 -15.81 14.77 3.12
CA PRO A 131 -17.16 14.21 3.18
C PRO A 131 -18.03 14.51 1.95
N ALA A 132 -17.72 15.56 1.18
CA ALA A 132 -18.45 15.92 -0.04
C ALA A 132 -17.95 15.18 -1.29
N ALA A 133 -16.79 14.52 -1.23
CA ALA A 133 -16.20 13.86 -2.38
C ALA A 133 -16.87 12.51 -2.70
N PRO A 134 -17.08 12.18 -3.99
CA PRO A 134 -17.48 10.85 -4.44
C PRO A 134 -16.64 9.70 -3.87
N ASP A 135 -15.33 9.90 -3.74
CA ASP A 135 -14.38 8.93 -3.18
C ASP A 135 -14.17 9.04 -1.66
N HIS A 136 -14.99 9.79 -0.92
CA HIS A 136 -14.93 9.80 0.53
C HIS A 136 -14.99 8.37 1.11
N LEU A 137 -14.06 8.04 2.01
CA LEU A 137 -13.93 6.70 2.60
C LEU A 137 -14.19 6.74 4.11
N SER A 138 -14.88 5.71 4.61
CA SER A 138 -15.06 5.54 6.04
C SER A 138 -13.87 4.81 6.67
N PHE A 139 -13.42 5.33 7.82
CA PHE A 139 -12.37 4.73 8.65
C PHE A 139 -12.95 3.87 9.78
N THR A 140 -14.27 3.72 9.84
CA THR A 140 -15.00 3.01 10.91
C THR A 140 -16.09 2.07 10.40
N ALA A 141 -16.22 1.87 9.09
CA ALA A 141 -17.25 1.02 8.49
C ALA A 141 -17.11 -0.48 8.84
N GLY A 142 -15.96 -0.90 9.36
CA GLY A 142 -15.76 -2.24 9.87
C GLY A 142 -14.41 -2.39 10.55
N ARG A 143 -14.20 -3.52 11.22
CA ARG A 143 -12.95 -3.79 11.95
C ARG A 143 -11.70 -3.75 11.07
N GLN A 144 -11.85 -4.08 9.78
CA GLN A 144 -10.77 -4.03 8.78
C GLN A 144 -10.22 -2.61 8.57
N CYS A 145 -11.03 -1.56 8.77
CA CYS A 145 -10.58 -0.18 8.60
C CYS A 145 -9.40 0.18 9.52
N LEU A 146 -9.28 -0.45 10.70
CA LEU A 146 -8.11 -0.26 11.57
C LEU A 146 -6.81 -0.74 10.90
N VAL A 147 -6.87 -1.89 10.23
CA VAL A 147 -5.74 -2.45 9.48
C VAL A 147 -5.37 -1.54 8.32
N ASP A 148 -6.39 -1.12 7.55
CA ASP A 148 -6.17 -0.33 6.35
C ASP A 148 -5.66 1.09 6.69
N ALA A 149 -6.17 1.69 7.77
CA ALA A 149 -5.66 2.94 8.32
C ALA A 149 -4.22 2.80 8.83
N ALA A 150 -3.86 1.66 9.44
CA ALA A 150 -2.48 1.41 9.86
C ALA A 150 -1.50 1.33 8.67
N PHE A 151 -1.89 0.69 7.56
CA PHE A 151 -1.07 0.71 6.34
C PHE A 151 -0.96 2.13 5.76
N LEU A 152 -2.05 2.90 5.77
CA LEU A 152 -2.00 4.29 5.35
C LEU A 152 -1.06 5.12 6.24
N ALA A 153 -1.14 4.95 7.56
CA ALA A 153 -0.24 5.57 8.53
C ALA A 153 1.23 5.20 8.28
N GLU A 154 1.52 3.92 7.98
CA GLU A 154 2.86 3.47 7.60
C GLU A 154 3.37 4.21 6.35
N GLY A 155 2.53 4.35 5.32
CA GLY A 155 2.89 5.09 4.11
C GLY A 155 3.22 6.56 4.40
N LEU A 156 2.43 7.23 5.24
CA LEU A 156 2.66 8.62 5.64
C LEU A 156 3.94 8.77 6.47
N LEU A 157 4.22 7.84 7.39
CA LEU A 157 5.44 7.80 8.19
C LEU A 157 6.70 7.55 7.35
N ARG A 158 6.59 6.74 6.28
CA ARG A 158 7.71 6.43 5.37
C ARG A 158 7.96 7.50 4.31
N ALA A 159 6.95 8.31 3.99
CA ALA A 159 7.07 9.44 3.06
C ALA A 159 6.59 10.76 3.68
N PRO A 160 7.24 11.23 4.77
CA PRO A 160 6.77 12.38 5.51
C PRO A 160 6.80 13.66 4.66
N LYS A 161 7.76 13.85 3.76
CA LYS A 161 7.82 15.05 2.92
C LYS A 161 6.84 14.95 1.76
N GLN A 162 6.81 13.81 1.09
CA GLN A 162 6.04 13.67 -0.15
C GLN A 162 4.55 13.41 0.05
N LEU A 163 4.16 12.73 1.13
CA LEU A 163 2.76 12.38 1.37
C LEU A 163 2.12 13.16 2.51
N TRP A 164 2.83 13.46 3.60
CA TRP A 164 2.24 14.15 4.74
C TRP A 164 2.42 15.68 4.70
N GLN A 165 3.66 16.16 4.75
CA GLN A 165 3.99 17.59 4.86
C GLN A 165 3.57 18.39 3.63
N ALA A 166 3.54 17.75 2.45
CA ALA A 166 3.10 18.38 1.21
C ALA A 166 1.57 18.42 1.03
N LEU A 167 0.77 17.89 1.96
CA LEU A 167 -0.68 18.05 1.95
C LEU A 167 -1.09 19.46 2.40
N PRO A 168 -2.16 20.03 1.83
CA PRO A 168 -2.77 21.24 2.37
C PRO A 168 -3.25 21.04 3.81
N SER A 169 -3.11 22.06 4.66
CA SER A 169 -3.50 21.99 6.08
C SER A 169 -4.95 21.52 6.32
N PRO A 170 -5.97 21.91 5.51
CA PRO A 170 -7.32 21.37 5.68
C PRO A 170 -7.40 19.85 5.49
N ALA A 171 -6.64 19.30 4.54
CA ALA A 171 -6.59 17.86 4.30
C ALA A 171 -5.83 17.12 5.40
N GLN A 172 -4.75 17.71 5.91
CA GLN A 172 -4.04 17.19 7.09
C GLN A 172 -4.96 17.05 8.31
N GLY A 173 -5.77 18.08 8.58
CA GLY A 173 -6.75 18.06 9.67
C GLY A 173 -7.77 16.92 9.53
N ARG A 174 -8.41 16.82 8.36
CA ARG A 174 -9.39 15.73 8.11
C ARG A 174 -8.76 14.35 8.18
N LEU A 175 -7.51 14.19 7.73
CA LEU A 175 -6.81 12.91 7.81
C LEU A 175 -6.48 12.52 9.25
N VAL A 176 -6.07 13.48 10.08
CA VAL A 176 -5.87 13.28 11.53
C VAL A 176 -7.16 12.86 12.21
N GLU A 177 -8.27 13.53 11.90
CA GLU A 177 -9.60 13.18 12.44
C GLU A 177 -10.03 11.76 12.00
N ALA A 178 -9.86 11.44 10.73
CA ALA A 178 -10.16 10.11 10.19
C ALA A 178 -9.32 9.02 10.87
N MET A 179 -8.01 9.23 11.03
CA MET A 179 -7.11 8.32 11.75
C MET A 179 -7.52 8.15 13.22
N ALA A 180 -7.81 9.25 13.92
CA ALA A 180 -8.27 9.23 15.31
C ALA A 180 -9.61 8.51 15.48
N SER A 181 -10.50 8.56 14.48
CA SER A 181 -11.80 7.88 14.53
C SER A 181 -11.69 6.35 14.65
N THR A 182 -10.57 5.76 14.20
CA THR A 182 -10.30 4.33 14.31
C THR A 182 -10.20 3.82 15.75
N ARG A 183 -10.01 4.73 16.73
CA ARG A 183 -10.04 4.42 18.18
C ARG A 183 -11.37 3.80 18.65
N SER A 184 -12.43 3.91 17.85
CA SER A 184 -13.70 3.22 18.10
C SER A 184 -13.64 1.70 17.84
N ILE A 185 -12.59 1.21 17.18
CA ILE A 185 -12.40 -0.20 16.83
C ILE A 185 -11.47 -0.85 17.86
N GLU A 186 -12.02 -1.71 18.72
CA GLU A 186 -11.24 -2.46 19.71
C GLU A 186 -10.34 -3.52 19.02
N PRO A 187 -9.00 -3.44 19.13
CA PRO A 187 -8.09 -4.41 18.53
C PRO A 187 -8.19 -5.77 19.25
N GLY A 188 -7.97 -6.86 18.50
CA GLY A 188 -7.77 -8.16 19.14
C GLY A 188 -6.45 -8.19 19.92
N ARG A 189 -6.37 -9.04 20.96
CA ARG A 189 -5.13 -9.29 21.73
C ARG A 189 -4.14 -10.17 20.95
N ASN A 190 -3.72 -9.70 19.79
CA ASN A 190 -2.80 -10.33 18.86
C ASN A 190 -2.08 -9.23 18.05
N ASN A 191 -1.61 -9.53 16.85
CA ASN A 191 -0.97 -8.57 15.95
C ASN A 191 -1.81 -7.31 15.67
N TRP A 192 -3.13 -7.33 15.95
CA TRP A 192 -3.98 -6.14 15.82
C TRP A 192 -3.59 -4.99 16.75
N LEU A 193 -2.89 -5.28 17.86
CA LEU A 193 -2.30 -4.24 18.71
C LEU A 193 -1.30 -3.38 17.93
N LEU A 194 -0.55 -3.98 17.01
CA LEU A 194 0.43 -3.27 16.17
C LEU A 194 -0.25 -2.29 15.20
N PHE A 195 -1.46 -2.59 14.73
CA PHE A 195 -2.21 -1.66 13.86
C PHE A 195 -2.65 -0.42 14.62
N SER A 196 -3.18 -0.59 15.84
CA SER A 196 -3.53 0.55 16.70
C SER A 196 -2.30 1.38 17.05
N ALA A 197 -1.19 0.72 17.39
CA ALA A 197 0.08 1.38 17.65
C ALA A 197 0.60 2.17 16.44
N MET A 198 0.49 1.63 15.22
CA MET A 198 0.92 2.32 13.99
C MET A 198 0.12 3.60 13.74
N VAL A 199 -1.20 3.55 13.91
CA VAL A 199 -2.05 4.75 13.78
C VAL A 199 -1.67 5.81 14.81
N GLU A 200 -1.53 5.44 16.09
CA GLU A 200 -1.13 6.38 17.14
C GLU A 200 0.30 6.92 16.94
N THR A 201 1.20 6.13 16.37
CA THR A 201 2.56 6.57 16.01
C THR A 201 2.53 7.65 14.93
N PHE A 202 1.69 7.49 13.91
CA PHE A 202 1.50 8.54 12.90
C PHE A 202 0.90 9.80 13.54
N LEU A 203 -0.14 9.67 14.36
CA LEU A 203 -0.75 10.80 15.07
C LEU A 203 0.29 11.54 15.91
N ALA A 204 1.15 10.83 16.64
CA ALA A 204 2.27 11.42 17.38
C ALA A 204 3.24 12.18 16.47
N SER A 205 3.68 11.55 15.37
CA SER A 205 4.63 12.15 14.42
C SER A 205 4.09 13.39 13.72
N SER A 206 2.77 13.47 13.54
CA SER A 206 2.09 14.59 12.90
C SER A 206 1.93 15.80 13.82
N GLY A 207 2.22 15.66 15.12
CA GLY A 207 1.98 16.66 16.15
C GLY A 207 0.52 16.71 16.62
N ALA A 208 -0.32 15.76 16.21
CA ALA A 208 -1.70 15.64 16.67
C ALA A 208 -1.80 15.04 18.07
N GLN A 209 -2.99 15.14 18.68
CA GLN A 209 -3.28 14.41 19.92
C GLN A 209 -3.26 12.90 19.68
N TRP A 210 -2.39 12.20 20.40
CA TRP A 210 -2.20 10.77 20.30
C TRP A 210 -2.35 10.08 21.66
N ARG A 211 -2.52 8.76 21.66
CA ARG A 211 -2.60 7.92 22.86
C ARG A 211 -1.34 7.04 22.94
N PRO A 212 -0.51 7.16 24.01
CA PRO A 212 0.67 6.33 24.18
C PRO A 212 0.37 4.87 24.52
N GLU A 213 -0.73 4.62 25.23
CA GLU A 213 -1.08 3.29 25.73
C GLU A 213 -1.15 2.19 24.63
N PRO A 214 -1.80 2.39 23.46
CA PRO A 214 -1.77 1.40 22.39
C PRO A 214 -0.36 1.03 21.92
N VAL A 215 0.55 2.02 21.84
CA VAL A 215 1.95 1.82 21.43
C VAL A 215 2.71 1.01 22.49
N GLU A 216 2.62 1.42 23.75
CA GLU A 216 3.25 0.73 24.88
C GLU A 216 2.73 -0.71 25.02
N THR A 217 1.43 -0.91 24.84
CA THR A 217 0.79 -2.22 24.93
C THR A 217 1.26 -3.14 23.81
N ALA A 218 1.37 -2.63 22.58
CA ALA A 218 1.88 -3.40 21.45
C ALA A 218 3.34 -3.81 21.66
N LEU A 219 4.20 -2.90 22.12
CA LEU A 219 5.62 -3.14 22.42
C LEU A 219 5.86 -4.13 23.57
N ARG A 220 4.98 -4.17 24.58
CA ARG A 220 5.09 -5.17 25.67
C ARG A 220 4.61 -6.56 25.25
N SER A 221 3.81 -6.66 24.20
CA SER A 221 3.13 -7.89 23.81
C SER A 221 3.80 -8.66 22.66
N HIS A 222 4.90 -8.13 22.09
CA HIS A 222 5.65 -8.68 20.96
C HIS A 222 7.16 -8.48 21.16
#